data_AF-A0A973L8G4-F1
#
_entry.id   AF-A0A973L8G4-F1
#
_cell.length_a   1.000
_cell.length_b   1.000
_cell.length_c   1.000
_cell.angle_alpha   90.00
_cell.angle_beta   90.00
_cell.angle_gamma   90.00
#
_symmetry.space_group_name_H-M   'P 1'
#
loop_
_entity.id
_entity.type
_entity.pdbx_description
1 polymer ?
#
loop_
_entity_poly.entity_id
_entity_poly.type
_entity_poly.pdbx_seq_one_letter_code
_entity_poly.pdbx_strand_id
1 'polypeptide(L)'
;YTEKVWGMPANEIEADWAAQRIKNLSLFNAVVNALAPKRNQKQITSLIEQFQYPKYGPGMMWERCRDLVTAGGGAVTMNTWVKTVHRAEGGAVAVTVQDGAGQRTVPADHVISSMPISALVRALDPPAPAEVLAAADDLRYRDFLTVALVVPESAGFPDNWIYIHTPGVRVGRIQNFGSWSPYLVKEGRTCLGLEYFVSEGDDLWDASDDALIKQGALELEALGLVSADAVEEGYVVRMPKAYPVYDEYYRGNVEVIREWLAGAVPNVHPVGRNGMHRYNNQDHSMMTAMLTAENIASGTTHDVWAVNVEEEYHEEGSEQKPGGTSGTGRDAPILPRRRTEDARSAERVGPAQ
;
A
#
# COMPACT_ATOMS: atom_id res chain seq x y z
N TYR A 1 10.13 8.68 -12.14
CA TYR A 1 9.57 8.44 -10.79
C TYR A 1 8.34 7.54 -10.85
N THR A 2 7.25 7.95 -11.50
CA THR A 2 6.03 7.11 -11.63
C THR A 2 6.33 5.69 -12.12
N GLU A 3 7.17 5.56 -13.14
CA GLU A 3 7.58 4.24 -13.66
C GLU A 3 8.30 3.37 -12.63
N LYS A 4 9.08 3.97 -11.71
CA LYS A 4 9.71 3.24 -10.61
C LYS A 4 8.66 2.68 -9.65
N VAL A 5 7.67 3.51 -9.28
CA VAL A 5 6.61 3.13 -8.33
C VAL A 5 5.79 1.97 -8.89
N TRP A 6 5.35 2.08 -10.13
CA TRP A 6 4.39 1.15 -10.73
C TRP A 6 5.04 0.03 -11.52
N GLY A 7 6.36 0.09 -11.74
CA GLY A 7 7.09 -0.96 -12.46
C GLY A 7 6.77 -1.03 -13.95
N MET A 8 6.19 0.03 -14.54
CA MET A 8 5.83 0.05 -15.96
C MET A 8 5.99 1.43 -16.61
N PRO A 9 6.18 1.48 -17.94
CA PRO A 9 6.35 2.73 -18.69
C PRO A 9 5.17 3.69 -18.52
N ALA A 10 5.46 4.98 -18.42
CA ALA A 10 4.45 6.00 -18.17
C ALA A 10 3.46 6.18 -19.33
N ASN A 11 3.86 5.79 -20.55
CA ASN A 11 2.99 5.79 -21.74
C ASN A 11 2.05 4.58 -21.81
N GLU A 12 2.27 3.57 -20.96
CA GLU A 12 1.33 2.47 -20.80
C GLU A 12 0.29 2.83 -19.74
N ILE A 13 0.61 3.62 -18.72
CA ILE A 13 -0.36 4.06 -17.69
C ILE A 13 -1.59 4.75 -18.33
N GLU A 14 -2.80 4.36 -17.92
CA GLU A 14 -4.03 4.88 -18.50
C GLU A 14 -4.17 6.40 -18.30
N ALA A 15 -4.68 7.09 -19.32
CA ALA A 15 -4.75 8.56 -19.36
C ALA A 15 -5.60 9.17 -18.24
N ASP A 16 -6.57 8.42 -17.71
CA ASP A 16 -7.43 8.83 -16.60
C ASP A 16 -6.62 9.19 -15.35
N TRP A 17 -5.47 8.54 -15.14
CA TRP A 17 -4.52 8.88 -14.08
C TRP A 17 -3.85 10.24 -14.27
N ALA A 18 -3.43 10.59 -15.49
CA ALA A 18 -2.80 11.87 -15.78
C ALA A 18 -3.81 13.02 -15.62
N ALA A 19 -5.07 12.78 -16.00
CA ALA A 19 -6.16 13.74 -15.91
C ALA A 19 -6.52 14.10 -14.46
N GLN A 20 -6.36 13.19 -13.49
CA GLN A 20 -6.63 13.44 -12.07
C GLN A 20 -5.48 14.18 -11.36
N ARG A 21 -4.22 13.82 -11.63
CA ARG A 21 -3.06 14.46 -10.96
C ARG A 21 -2.52 15.72 -11.61
N ILE A 22 -2.75 15.93 -12.91
CA ILE A 22 -2.24 17.10 -13.66
C ILE A 22 -3.35 18.16 -13.81
N LYS A 23 -4.31 18.23 -12.88
CA LYS A 23 -5.38 19.26 -12.94
C LYS A 23 -4.91 20.70 -12.69
N ASN A 24 -3.66 20.91 -12.22
CA ASN A 24 -3.17 22.25 -11.84
C ASN A 24 -1.86 22.72 -12.48
N LEU A 25 -1.24 21.93 -13.37
CA LEU A 25 -0.09 22.40 -14.15
C LEU A 25 -0.56 22.95 -15.49
N SER A 26 -1.13 24.16 -15.45
CA SER A 26 -1.28 24.97 -16.66
C SER A 26 0.11 25.19 -17.26
N LEU A 27 0.40 24.56 -18.40
CA LEU A 27 1.61 24.77 -19.18
C LEU A 27 1.83 26.27 -19.46
N PHE A 28 0.73 26.99 -19.65
CA PHE A 28 0.71 28.44 -19.83
C PHE A 28 1.22 29.20 -18.60
N ASN A 29 0.79 28.82 -17.39
CA ASN A 29 1.27 29.41 -16.14
C ASN A 29 2.74 29.07 -15.86
N ALA A 30 3.21 27.87 -16.24
CA ALA A 30 4.61 27.48 -16.11
C ALA A 30 5.53 28.31 -17.02
N VAL A 31 5.11 28.56 -18.27
CA VAL A 31 5.85 29.41 -19.23
C VAL A 31 5.85 30.89 -18.79
N VAL A 32 4.71 31.42 -18.34
CA VAL A 32 4.60 32.79 -17.83
C VAL A 32 5.45 33.00 -16.56
N ASN A 33 5.46 32.03 -15.64
CA ASN A 33 6.29 32.09 -14.43
C ASN A 33 7.79 31.97 -14.72
N ALA A 34 8.19 31.27 -15.78
CA ALA A 34 9.59 31.17 -16.20
C ALA A 34 10.13 32.46 -16.86
N LEU A 35 9.24 33.30 -17.41
CA LEU A 35 9.59 34.53 -18.13
C LEU A 35 9.43 35.81 -17.29
N ALA A 36 8.82 35.74 -16.10
CA ALA A 36 8.60 36.90 -15.22
C ALA A 36 9.67 37.00 -14.10
N PRO A 37 10.23 38.18 -13.81
CA PRO A 37 11.22 38.34 -12.74
C PRO A 37 10.55 38.23 -11.36
N LYS A 38 10.97 37.22 -10.58
CA LYS A 38 10.76 36.99 -9.13
C LYS A 38 9.77 37.93 -8.42
N ARG A 39 8.50 37.90 -8.78
CA ARG A 39 7.43 38.54 -8.02
C ARG A 39 6.25 37.59 -7.94
N ASN A 40 6.01 37.12 -6.72
CA ASN A 40 4.94 36.20 -6.33
C ASN A 40 5.06 34.76 -6.86
N GLN A 41 6.08 34.04 -6.40
CA GLN A 41 5.87 32.60 -6.16
C GLN A 41 4.81 32.49 -5.07
N LYS A 42 3.53 32.42 -5.44
CA LYS A 42 2.54 31.79 -4.55
C LYS A 42 3.13 30.43 -4.20
N GLN A 43 3.31 30.20 -2.89
CA GLN A 43 3.73 28.93 -2.32
C GLN A 43 3.03 27.82 -3.10
N ILE A 44 3.82 26.98 -3.78
CA ILE A 44 3.29 25.74 -4.36
C ILE A 44 2.57 25.06 -3.21
N THR A 45 1.27 24.83 -3.36
CA THR A 45 0.43 24.22 -2.32
C THR A 45 1.08 22.90 -1.94
N SER A 46 1.83 22.89 -0.83
CA SER A 46 2.42 21.67 -0.32
C SER A 46 1.26 20.93 0.35
N LEU A 47 0.95 19.74 -0.16
CA LEU A 47 -0.27 18.99 0.18
C LEU A 47 -0.38 18.61 1.67
N ILE A 48 0.72 18.71 2.43
CA ILE A 48 0.77 18.57 3.90
C ILE A 48 1.85 19.53 4.41
N GLU A 49 1.45 20.60 5.07
CA GLU A 49 2.39 21.57 5.65
C GLU A 49 2.92 21.09 7.01
N GLN A 50 2.11 20.33 7.76
CA GLN A 50 2.45 19.79 9.09
C GLN A 50 1.74 18.46 9.32
N PHE A 51 2.37 17.55 10.05
CA PHE A 51 1.76 16.31 10.53
C PHE A 51 2.37 15.93 11.88
N GLN A 52 1.65 15.14 12.68
CA GLN A 52 2.16 14.58 13.92
C GLN A 52 2.82 13.23 13.66
N TYR A 53 3.92 12.97 14.35
CA TYR A 53 4.64 11.70 14.24
C TYR A 53 4.96 11.13 15.63
N PRO A 54 4.67 9.85 15.91
CA PRO A 54 4.97 9.30 17.22
C PRO A 54 6.47 9.21 17.49
N LYS A 55 6.85 9.48 18.75
CA LYS A 55 8.23 9.56 19.22
C LYS A 55 9.12 8.41 18.72
N TYR A 56 8.64 7.17 18.83
CA TYR A 56 9.38 5.95 18.47
C TYR A 56 8.91 5.31 17.16
N GLY A 57 8.29 6.10 16.26
CA GLY A 57 7.78 5.62 14.99
C GLY A 57 6.32 5.19 15.03
N PRO A 58 5.68 4.97 13.86
CA PRO A 58 4.24 4.74 13.75
C PRO A 58 3.74 3.50 14.50
N GLY A 59 4.62 2.50 14.71
CA GLY A 59 4.31 1.30 15.49
C GLY A 59 3.86 1.59 16.93
N MET A 60 4.39 2.66 17.54
CA MET A 60 4.07 3.06 18.91
C MET A 60 2.56 3.29 19.12
N MET A 61 1.86 3.83 18.12
CA MET A 61 0.42 4.04 18.19
C MET A 61 -0.34 2.70 18.24
N TRP A 62 0.10 1.72 17.46
CA TRP A 62 -0.54 0.40 17.37
C TRP A 62 -0.25 -0.49 18.58
N GLU A 63 0.95 -0.38 19.15
CA GLU A 63 1.27 -0.98 20.45
C GLU A 63 0.34 -0.44 21.54
N ARG A 64 0.15 0.89 21.58
CA ARG A 64 -0.79 1.50 22.53
C ARG A 64 -2.23 1.05 22.29
N CYS A 65 -2.66 0.95 21.03
CA CYS A 65 -3.98 0.45 20.67
C CYS A 65 -4.19 -0.99 21.19
N ARG A 66 -3.24 -1.90 20.94
CA ARG A 66 -3.25 -3.28 21.47
C ARG A 66 -3.41 -3.30 22.99
N ASP A 67 -2.63 -2.48 23.70
CA ASP A 67 -2.64 -2.46 25.16
C ASP A 67 -3.99 -1.97 25.69
N LEU A 68 -4.60 -0.97 25.04
CA LEU A 68 -5.93 -0.47 25.40
C LEU A 68 -7.03 -1.52 25.14
N VAL A 69 -6.98 -2.22 24.01
CA VAL A 69 -7.91 -3.31 23.71
C VAL A 69 -7.81 -4.41 24.76
N THR A 70 -6.58 -4.80 25.12
CA THR A 70 -6.34 -5.84 26.12
C THR A 70 -6.80 -5.41 27.51
N ALA A 71 -6.51 -4.17 27.92
CA ALA A 71 -6.97 -3.62 29.19
C ALA A 71 -8.51 -3.50 29.25
N GLY A 72 -9.17 -3.32 28.11
CA GLY A 72 -10.62 -3.35 27.97
C GLY A 72 -11.24 -4.77 27.97
N GLY A 73 -10.43 -5.82 28.11
CA GLY A 73 -10.89 -7.21 28.11
C GLY A 73 -10.94 -7.87 26.72
N GLY A 74 -10.53 -7.17 25.66
CA GLY A 74 -10.37 -7.75 24.33
C GLY A 74 -9.14 -8.66 24.25
N ALA A 75 -9.18 -9.65 23.35
CA ALA A 75 -8.05 -10.55 23.11
C ALA A 75 -7.28 -10.14 21.85
N VAL A 76 -5.96 -10.01 21.98
CA VAL A 76 -5.05 -9.84 20.83
C VAL A 76 -4.08 -11.01 20.80
N THR A 77 -4.15 -11.84 19.77
CA THR A 77 -3.28 -13.01 19.62
C THR A 77 -2.33 -12.80 18.46
N MET A 78 -1.02 -12.77 18.75
CA MET A 78 0.04 -12.66 17.75
C MET A 78 0.54 -14.05 17.32
N ASN A 79 1.32 -14.12 16.24
CA ASN A 79 1.90 -15.37 15.73
C ASN A 79 0.85 -16.46 15.43
N THR A 80 -0.35 -16.03 15.01
CA THR A 80 -1.50 -16.90 14.74
C THR A 80 -2.01 -16.64 13.34
N TRP A 81 -1.87 -17.64 12.46
CA TRP A 81 -2.22 -17.55 11.05
C TRP A 81 -3.65 -18.01 10.81
N VAL A 82 -4.47 -17.21 10.12
CA VAL A 82 -5.81 -17.64 9.67
C VAL A 82 -5.68 -18.55 8.45
N LYS A 83 -6.10 -19.81 8.58
CA LYS A 83 -6.02 -20.82 7.51
C LYS A 83 -7.31 -20.94 6.73
N THR A 84 -8.44 -20.93 7.41
CA THR A 84 -9.75 -21.20 6.82
C THR A 84 -10.83 -20.40 7.52
N VAL A 85 -11.73 -19.80 6.76
CA VAL A 85 -12.98 -19.20 7.22
C VAL A 85 -14.10 -20.16 6.82
N HIS A 86 -14.61 -20.90 7.79
CA HIS A 86 -15.69 -21.86 7.59
C HIS A 86 -17.01 -21.12 7.43
N ARG A 87 -17.79 -21.46 6.41
CA ARG A 87 -19.11 -20.91 6.14
C ARG A 87 -20.15 -22.01 5.96
N ALA A 88 -21.38 -21.68 6.33
CA ALA A 88 -22.56 -22.49 6.08
C ALA A 88 -23.60 -21.66 5.32
N GLU A 89 -24.83 -22.19 5.21
CA GLU A 89 -25.96 -21.41 4.73
C GLU A 89 -26.20 -20.23 5.69
N GLY A 90 -26.03 -19.00 5.18
CA GLY A 90 -26.20 -17.76 5.96
C GLY A 90 -24.92 -17.05 6.39
N GLY A 91 -23.73 -17.63 6.21
CA GLY A 91 -22.46 -16.91 6.40
C GLY A 91 -21.33 -17.70 7.06
N ALA A 92 -20.28 -17.00 7.45
CA ALA A 92 -19.18 -17.56 8.25
C ALA A 92 -19.68 -18.05 9.61
N VAL A 93 -19.14 -19.16 10.08
CA VAL A 93 -19.50 -19.79 11.37
C VAL A 93 -18.28 -20.02 12.27
N ALA A 94 -17.09 -20.11 11.68
CA ALA A 94 -15.86 -20.33 12.43
C ALA A 94 -14.62 -19.96 11.61
N VAL A 95 -13.48 -19.83 12.29
CA VAL A 95 -12.17 -19.61 11.70
C VAL A 95 -11.19 -20.65 12.23
N THR A 96 -10.54 -21.40 11.34
CA THR A 96 -9.37 -22.21 11.71
C THR A 96 -8.12 -21.35 11.69
N VAL A 97 -7.42 -21.36 12.82
CA VAL A 97 -6.15 -20.68 13.00
C VAL A 97 -5.03 -21.67 13.29
N GLN A 98 -3.80 -21.28 12.97
CA GLN A 98 -2.60 -22.07 13.18
C GLN A 98 -1.52 -21.23 13.87
N ASP A 99 -0.95 -21.75 14.95
CA ASP A 99 0.20 -21.16 15.63
C ASP A 99 1.22 -22.26 16.00
N GLY A 100 2.22 -21.93 16.82
CA GLY A 100 3.23 -22.88 17.28
C GLY A 100 2.70 -24.06 18.10
N ALA A 101 1.48 -23.99 18.62
CA ALA A 101 0.83 -25.08 19.36
C ALA A 101 -0.01 -26.01 18.45
N GLY A 102 -0.23 -25.63 17.18
CA GLY A 102 -0.95 -26.41 16.19
C GLY A 102 -2.16 -25.67 15.62
N GLN A 103 -3.12 -26.43 15.10
CA GLN A 103 -4.35 -25.89 14.52
C GLN A 103 -5.53 -25.98 15.49
N ARG A 104 -6.35 -24.93 15.53
CA ARG A 104 -7.63 -24.92 16.26
C ARG A 104 -8.69 -24.16 15.49
N THR A 105 -9.95 -24.51 15.70
CA THR A 105 -11.10 -23.82 15.11
C THR A 105 -11.81 -23.02 16.18
N VAL A 106 -12.09 -21.74 15.89
CA VAL A 106 -12.75 -20.79 16.79
C VAL A 106 -14.09 -20.38 16.17
N PRO A 107 -15.23 -20.55 16.86
CA PRO A 107 -16.52 -20.05 16.38
C PRO A 107 -16.50 -18.54 16.18
N ALA A 108 -17.20 -18.04 15.17
CA ALA A 108 -17.27 -16.61 14.88
C ALA A 108 -18.65 -16.25 14.29
N ASP A 109 -19.33 -15.29 14.92
CA ASP A 109 -20.57 -14.72 14.41
C ASP A 109 -20.31 -13.68 13.31
N HIS A 110 -19.17 -12.99 13.40
CA HIS A 110 -18.70 -12.01 12.42
C HIS A 110 -17.19 -12.18 12.20
N VAL A 111 -16.74 -11.95 10.97
CA VAL A 111 -15.32 -11.95 10.60
C VAL A 111 -14.98 -10.62 9.94
N ILE A 112 -14.27 -9.74 10.67
CA ILE A 112 -13.73 -8.51 10.09
C ILE A 112 -12.30 -8.79 9.61
N SER A 113 -12.05 -8.65 8.31
CA SER A 113 -10.82 -9.12 7.67
C SER A 113 -10.07 -7.98 6.97
N SER A 114 -8.84 -7.72 7.43
CA SER A 114 -7.90 -6.78 6.80
C SER A 114 -6.81 -7.43 5.94
N MET A 115 -6.78 -8.77 5.85
CA MET A 115 -5.90 -9.48 4.92
C MET A 115 -6.29 -9.18 3.46
N PRO A 116 -5.39 -9.37 2.47
CA PRO A 116 -5.72 -9.19 1.06
C PRO A 116 -7.03 -9.90 0.68
N ILE A 117 -7.93 -9.21 -0.02
CA ILE A 117 -9.26 -9.75 -0.36
C ILE A 117 -9.15 -11.06 -1.15
N SER A 118 -8.13 -11.20 -1.98
CA SER A 118 -7.85 -12.44 -2.71
C SER A 118 -7.48 -13.60 -1.79
N ALA A 119 -6.72 -13.33 -0.72
CA ALA A 119 -6.39 -14.32 0.30
C ALA A 119 -7.63 -14.69 1.13
N LEU A 120 -8.51 -13.73 1.44
CA LEU A 120 -9.78 -13.97 2.12
C LEU A 120 -10.68 -14.91 1.31
N VAL A 121 -10.87 -14.63 0.02
CA VAL A 121 -11.69 -15.48 -0.87
C VAL A 121 -11.15 -16.91 -0.91
N ARG A 122 -9.83 -17.08 -1.01
CA ARG A 122 -9.17 -18.40 -1.01
C ARG A 122 -9.25 -19.13 0.34
N ALA A 123 -9.44 -18.39 1.43
CA ALA A 123 -9.56 -18.98 2.76
C ALA A 123 -10.97 -19.49 3.08
N LEU A 124 -11.99 -19.16 2.27
CA LEU A 124 -13.37 -19.57 2.55
C LEU A 124 -13.60 -21.06 2.24
N ASP A 125 -14.26 -21.77 3.16
CA ASP A 125 -14.66 -23.17 3.01
C ASP A 125 -16.14 -23.37 3.42
N PRO A 126 -17.03 -23.90 2.57
CA PRO A 126 -16.79 -24.33 1.19
C PRO A 126 -16.27 -23.20 0.27
N PRO A 127 -15.50 -23.54 -0.77
CA PRO A 127 -14.84 -22.55 -1.62
C PRO A 127 -15.84 -21.59 -2.28
N ALA A 128 -15.34 -20.41 -2.65
CA ALA A 128 -16.05 -19.49 -3.52
C ALA A 128 -16.25 -20.10 -4.92
N PRO A 129 -17.27 -19.66 -5.69
CA PRO A 129 -17.45 -20.07 -7.08
C PRO A 129 -16.20 -19.78 -7.92
N ALA A 130 -16.02 -20.54 -9.00
CA ALA A 130 -14.84 -20.44 -9.88
C ALA A 130 -14.62 -19.02 -10.43
N GLU A 131 -15.70 -18.29 -10.74
CA GLU A 131 -15.63 -16.91 -11.23
C GLU A 131 -15.06 -15.95 -10.17
N VAL A 132 -15.46 -16.11 -8.91
CA VAL A 132 -14.97 -15.27 -7.79
C VAL A 132 -13.51 -15.60 -7.48
N LEU A 133 -13.14 -16.88 -7.54
CA LEU A 133 -11.74 -17.31 -7.42
C LEU A 133 -10.89 -16.75 -8.56
N ALA A 134 -11.38 -16.77 -9.80
CA ALA A 134 -10.69 -16.18 -10.94
C ALA A 134 -10.50 -14.67 -10.75
N ALA A 135 -11.53 -13.94 -10.32
CA ALA A 135 -11.43 -12.51 -10.02
C ALA A 135 -10.41 -12.23 -8.91
N ALA A 136 -10.40 -13.03 -7.84
CA ALA A 136 -9.44 -12.92 -6.75
C ALA A 136 -7.99 -13.18 -7.21
N ASP A 137 -7.80 -14.16 -8.08
CA ASP A 137 -6.49 -14.56 -8.62
C ASP A 137 -5.92 -13.54 -9.58
N ASP A 138 -6.80 -12.72 -10.14
CA ASP A 138 -6.46 -11.70 -11.12
C ASP A 138 -6.02 -10.37 -10.48
N LEU A 139 -6.37 -10.14 -9.21
CA LEU A 139 -5.95 -8.95 -8.46
C LEU A 139 -4.43 -8.95 -8.20
N ARG A 140 -3.78 -7.84 -8.56
CA ARG A 140 -2.33 -7.68 -8.47
C ARG A 140 -1.92 -6.71 -7.38
N TYR A 141 -0.68 -6.87 -6.93
CA TYR A 141 -0.08 -5.98 -5.96
C TYR A 141 1.36 -5.65 -6.35
N ARG A 142 1.82 -4.46 -5.99
CA ARG A 142 3.25 -4.14 -5.91
C ARG A 142 3.74 -4.37 -4.49
N ASP A 143 4.92 -4.94 -4.41
CA ASP A 143 5.65 -5.17 -3.18
C ASP A 143 6.58 -3.98 -2.91
N PHE A 144 7.06 -3.90 -1.68
CA PHE A 144 7.86 -2.78 -1.22
C PHE A 144 9.08 -3.28 -0.48
N LEU A 145 10.20 -2.63 -0.71
CA LEU A 145 11.47 -2.93 -0.10
C LEU A 145 12.04 -1.62 0.46
N THR A 146 12.46 -1.62 1.72
CA THR A 146 13.24 -0.52 2.29
C THR A 146 14.59 -1.01 2.77
N VAL A 147 15.64 -0.28 2.40
CA VAL A 147 17.02 -0.46 2.84
C VAL A 147 17.36 0.72 3.74
N ALA A 148 17.43 0.48 5.05
CA ALA A 148 17.75 1.49 6.05
C ALA A 148 19.25 1.50 6.30
N LEU A 149 19.91 2.61 5.98
CA LEU A 149 21.36 2.78 6.07
C LEU A 149 21.71 3.76 7.19
N VAL A 150 22.51 3.30 8.14
CA VAL A 150 23.04 4.13 9.23
C VAL A 150 24.26 4.89 8.73
N VAL A 151 24.24 6.20 8.87
CA VAL A 151 25.27 7.12 8.38
C VAL A 151 25.54 8.20 9.43
N PRO A 152 26.69 8.92 9.36
CA PRO A 152 26.93 10.08 10.20
C PRO A 152 25.81 11.11 10.10
N GLU A 153 25.47 11.78 11.19
CA GLU A 153 24.42 12.81 11.22
C GLU A 153 24.65 13.92 10.19
N SER A 154 25.92 14.26 9.92
CA SER A 154 26.31 15.25 8.92
C SER A 154 25.95 14.88 7.48
N ALA A 155 25.63 13.61 7.21
CA ALA A 155 25.16 13.12 5.92
C ALA A 155 23.63 13.21 5.76
N GLY A 156 22.91 13.60 6.81
CA GLY A 156 21.47 13.82 6.79
C GLY A 156 21.07 15.10 6.06
N PHE A 157 19.77 15.21 5.76
CA PHE A 157 19.14 16.39 5.16
C PHE A 157 17.90 16.81 5.98
N PRO A 158 17.54 18.11 6.00
CA PRO A 158 16.47 18.59 6.89
C PRO A 158 15.08 18.05 6.53
N ASP A 159 14.87 17.64 5.28
CA ASP A 159 13.59 17.09 4.81
C ASP A 159 13.30 15.71 5.42
N ASN A 160 12.01 15.40 5.65
CA ASN A 160 11.61 14.06 6.10
C ASN A 160 11.82 13.00 5.01
N TRP A 161 11.61 13.36 3.75
CA TRP A 161 11.87 12.51 2.59
C TRP A 161 12.11 13.32 1.32
N ILE A 162 12.79 12.70 0.35
CA ILE A 162 13.03 13.24 -0.99
C ILE A 162 12.67 12.20 -2.07
N TYR A 163 12.18 12.68 -3.21
CA TYR A 163 11.83 11.83 -4.35
C TYR A 163 12.96 11.77 -5.37
N ILE A 164 13.30 10.57 -5.83
CA ILE A 164 14.42 10.34 -6.74
C ILE A 164 13.91 10.05 -8.16
N HIS A 165 14.00 11.06 -9.03
CA HIS A 165 13.48 10.99 -10.39
C HIS A 165 14.45 10.38 -11.40
N THR A 166 15.77 10.47 -11.14
CA THR A 166 16.80 10.05 -12.10
C THR A 166 16.72 8.55 -12.41
N PRO A 167 16.86 8.13 -13.68
CA PRO A 167 16.93 6.72 -14.06
C PRO A 167 18.28 6.07 -13.72
N GLY A 168 19.31 6.87 -13.35
CA GLY A 168 20.65 6.36 -13.04
C GLY A 168 20.75 5.52 -11.76
N VAL A 169 19.69 5.48 -10.95
CA VAL A 169 19.58 4.67 -9.74
C VAL A 169 18.17 4.07 -9.64
N ARG A 170 18.02 2.97 -8.89
CA ARG A 170 16.75 2.26 -8.73
C ARG A 170 15.91 2.80 -7.59
N VAL A 171 16.52 3.34 -6.54
CA VAL A 171 15.80 3.96 -5.42
C VAL A 171 14.78 4.99 -5.92
N GLY A 172 13.57 4.92 -5.39
CA GLY A 172 12.47 5.81 -5.75
C GLY A 172 12.29 6.96 -4.77
N ARG A 173 12.44 6.69 -3.47
CA ARG A 173 12.32 7.69 -2.39
C ARG A 173 13.36 7.43 -1.32
N ILE A 174 13.88 8.48 -0.71
CA ILE A 174 14.80 8.39 0.44
C ILE A 174 14.17 9.14 1.59
N GLN A 175 14.03 8.49 2.73
CA GLN A 175 13.57 9.09 3.99
C GLN A 175 14.77 9.38 4.88
N ASN A 176 14.74 10.47 5.66
CA ASN A 176 15.69 10.71 6.73
C ASN A 176 15.02 10.51 8.09
N PHE A 177 15.15 9.31 8.68
CA PHE A 177 14.49 8.95 9.95
C PHE A 177 14.90 9.83 11.13
N GLY A 178 16.11 10.40 11.12
CA GLY A 178 16.51 11.40 12.12
C GLY A 178 15.67 12.69 12.07
N SER A 179 15.23 13.09 10.87
CA SER A 179 14.33 14.24 10.69
C SER A 179 12.87 13.94 11.03
N TRP A 180 12.46 12.67 11.07
CA TRP A 180 11.13 12.27 11.56
C TRP A 180 11.05 12.34 13.09
N SER A 181 12.08 11.89 13.78
CA SER A 181 12.19 11.99 15.23
C SER A 181 13.63 11.72 15.70
N PRO A 182 14.18 12.54 16.61
CA PRO A 182 15.52 12.30 17.17
C PRO A 182 15.61 11.02 18.00
N TYR A 183 14.48 10.42 18.36
CA TYR A 183 14.41 9.18 19.14
C TYR A 183 14.45 7.91 18.28
N LEU A 184 14.44 8.06 16.95
CA LEU A 184 14.62 6.94 16.01
C LEU A 184 16.09 6.66 15.69
N VAL A 185 17.00 7.53 16.12
CA VAL A 185 18.42 7.47 15.78
C VAL A 185 19.29 7.55 17.04
N LYS A 186 20.54 7.13 16.91
CA LYS A 186 21.55 7.24 17.97
C LYS A 186 22.32 8.54 17.81
N GLU A 187 22.90 9.05 18.90
CA GLU A 187 23.73 10.27 18.89
C GLU A 187 24.85 10.20 17.84
N GLY A 188 25.03 11.31 17.11
CA GLY A 188 26.03 11.47 16.05
C GLY A 188 25.69 10.73 14.75
N ARG A 189 24.51 10.10 14.65
CA ARG A 189 24.07 9.33 13.48
C ARG A 189 22.70 9.78 13.00
N THR A 190 22.45 9.53 11.72
CA THR A 190 21.10 9.42 11.20
C THR A 190 20.90 8.08 10.48
N CYS A 191 19.67 7.80 10.06
CA CYS A 191 19.32 6.63 9.29
C CYS A 191 18.52 7.05 8.04
N LEU A 192 19.06 6.70 6.87
CA LEU A 192 18.43 6.96 5.59
C LEU A 192 17.68 5.71 5.12
N GLY A 193 16.36 5.82 4.98
CA GLY A 193 15.51 4.74 4.47
C GLY A 193 15.35 4.85 2.96
N LEU A 194 16.03 4.00 2.20
CA LEU A 194 15.94 3.94 0.75
C LEU A 194 14.80 3.02 0.34
N GLU A 195 13.84 3.56 -0.38
CA GLU A 195 12.64 2.84 -0.80
C GLU A 195 12.70 2.39 -2.25
N TYR A 196 12.41 1.11 -2.44
CA TYR A 196 12.32 0.45 -3.73
C TYR A 196 10.92 -0.14 -3.87
N PHE A 197 10.36 0.03 -5.06
CA PHE A 197 9.09 -0.57 -5.43
C PHE A 197 9.41 -1.76 -6.32
N VAL A 198 8.95 -2.93 -5.94
CA VAL A 198 9.38 -4.22 -6.52
C VAL A 198 8.19 -5.17 -6.61
N SER A 199 8.37 -6.29 -7.27
CA SER A 199 7.45 -7.43 -7.25
C SER A 199 8.19 -8.67 -6.76
N GLU A 200 7.48 -9.56 -6.07
CA GLU A 200 7.96 -10.90 -5.75
C GLU A 200 8.50 -11.57 -7.03
N GLY A 201 9.77 -12.02 -6.99
CA GLY A 201 10.48 -12.60 -8.13
C GLY A 201 11.30 -11.61 -8.97
N ASP A 202 11.24 -10.30 -8.70
CA ASP A 202 12.16 -9.33 -9.30
C ASP A 202 13.58 -9.49 -8.72
N ASP A 203 14.59 -9.06 -9.48
CA ASP A 203 16.00 -9.18 -9.10
C ASP A 203 16.34 -8.50 -7.75
N LEU A 204 15.74 -7.34 -7.48
CA LEU A 204 15.85 -6.65 -6.20
C LEU A 204 15.15 -7.37 -5.04
N TRP A 205 14.04 -8.06 -5.32
CA TRP A 205 13.31 -8.79 -4.29
C TRP A 205 14.10 -10.02 -3.81
N ASP A 206 14.65 -10.76 -4.77
CA ASP A 206 15.39 -12.00 -4.54
C ASP A 206 16.86 -11.77 -4.13
N ALA A 207 17.37 -10.54 -4.27
CA ALA A 207 18.71 -10.20 -3.82
C ALA A 207 18.87 -10.38 -2.30
N SER A 208 20.07 -10.82 -1.87
CA SER A 208 20.43 -10.88 -0.45
C SER A 208 20.49 -9.49 0.17
N ASP A 209 20.25 -9.42 1.48
CA ASP A 209 20.30 -8.15 2.24
C ASP A 209 21.64 -7.43 2.07
N ASP A 210 22.77 -8.15 2.14
CA ASP A 210 24.11 -7.56 1.93
C ASP A 210 24.28 -6.91 0.56
N ALA A 211 23.73 -7.53 -0.49
CA ALA A 211 23.77 -7.00 -1.84
C ALA A 211 22.92 -5.73 -1.97
N LEU A 212 21.75 -5.70 -1.33
CA LEU A 212 20.86 -4.54 -1.31
C LEU A 212 21.46 -3.37 -0.51
N ILE A 213 22.08 -3.65 0.64
CA ILE A 213 22.80 -2.65 1.44
C ILE A 213 23.95 -2.04 0.61
N LYS A 214 24.76 -2.89 -0.02
CA LYS A 214 25.85 -2.43 -0.90
C LYS A 214 25.32 -1.59 -2.06
N GLN A 215 24.24 -2.01 -2.71
CA GLN A 215 23.64 -1.23 -3.79
C GLN A 215 23.11 0.12 -3.27
N GLY A 216 22.40 0.14 -2.15
CA GLY A 216 21.89 1.37 -1.55
C GLY A 216 23.02 2.38 -1.25
N ALA A 217 24.15 1.90 -0.72
CA ALA A 217 25.33 2.73 -0.49
C ALA A 217 25.89 3.33 -1.79
N LEU A 218 26.02 2.51 -2.85
CA LEU A 218 26.48 2.98 -4.16
C LEU A 218 25.50 3.96 -4.81
N GLU A 219 24.20 3.78 -4.61
CA GLU A 219 23.18 4.69 -5.13
C GLU A 219 23.20 6.04 -4.38
N LEU A 220 23.42 6.05 -3.06
CA LEU A 220 23.63 7.29 -2.31
C LEU A 220 24.85 8.07 -2.80
N GLU A 221 25.95 7.37 -3.10
CA GLU A 221 27.17 7.96 -3.63
C GLU A 221 26.96 8.50 -5.05
N ALA A 222 26.29 7.73 -5.91
CA ALA A 222 25.94 8.15 -7.27
C ALA A 222 25.01 9.38 -7.30
N LEU A 223 24.16 9.53 -6.28
CA LEU A 223 23.31 10.71 -6.09
C LEU A 223 24.07 11.90 -5.47
N GLY A 224 25.32 11.71 -5.05
CA GLY A 224 26.14 12.73 -4.38
C GLY A 224 25.64 13.08 -2.97
N LEU A 225 24.89 12.18 -2.32
CA LEU A 225 24.31 12.41 -1.00
C LEU A 225 25.25 11.95 0.11
N VAL A 226 25.74 10.72 0.01
CA VAL A 226 26.59 10.09 1.04
C VAL A 226 27.64 9.23 0.35
N SER A 227 28.88 9.31 0.79
CA SER A 227 29.95 8.40 0.33
C SER A 227 29.63 6.96 0.74
N ALA A 228 29.89 5.99 -0.13
CA ALA A 228 29.52 4.60 0.15
C ALA A 228 30.26 4.02 1.36
N ASP A 229 31.48 4.50 1.63
CA ASP A 229 32.31 4.12 2.79
C ASP A 229 31.85 4.74 4.13
N ALA A 230 30.94 5.72 4.09
CA ALA A 230 30.37 6.34 5.29
C ALA A 230 29.15 5.57 5.82
N VAL A 231 28.71 4.51 5.14
CA VAL A 231 27.64 3.63 5.63
C VAL A 231 28.22 2.71 6.70
N GLU A 232 27.71 2.85 7.93
CA GLU A 232 28.20 2.10 9.10
C GLU A 232 27.48 0.76 9.27
N GLU A 233 26.20 0.70 8.93
CA GLU A 233 25.33 -0.46 9.14
C GLU A 233 24.13 -0.37 8.18
N GLY A 234 23.54 -1.50 7.81
CA GLY A 234 22.36 -1.55 6.94
C GLY A 234 21.34 -2.60 7.40
N TYR A 235 20.07 -2.31 7.17
CA TYR A 235 18.96 -3.22 7.45
C TYR A 235 18.00 -3.26 6.28
N VAL A 236 17.40 -4.41 6.01
CA VAL A 236 16.49 -4.60 4.89
C VAL A 236 15.14 -5.11 5.39
N VAL A 237 14.07 -4.49 4.91
CA VAL A 237 12.69 -4.94 5.19
C VAL A 237 11.95 -5.09 3.87
N ARG A 238 11.43 -6.30 3.63
CA ARG A 238 10.54 -6.65 2.51
C ARG A 238 9.10 -6.67 3.00
N MET A 239 8.22 -5.99 2.28
CA MET A 239 6.79 -5.91 2.57
C MET A 239 5.99 -6.37 1.35
N PRO A 240 5.46 -7.60 1.37
CA PRO A 240 4.64 -8.08 0.28
C PRO A 240 3.28 -7.37 0.26
N LYS A 241 2.70 -7.24 -0.93
CA LYS A 241 1.37 -6.69 -1.20
C LYS A 241 1.18 -5.30 -0.60
N ALA A 242 2.21 -4.46 -0.67
CA ALA A 242 2.20 -3.12 -0.11
C ALA A 242 1.23 -2.18 -0.86
N TYR A 243 1.05 -2.39 -2.15
CA TYR A 243 0.26 -1.51 -3.02
C TYR A 243 -0.73 -2.32 -3.85
N PRO A 244 -2.05 -2.16 -3.67
CA PRO A 244 -3.03 -2.62 -4.63
C PRO A 244 -2.72 -2.02 -6.00
N VAL A 245 -2.69 -2.86 -7.04
CA VAL A 245 -2.52 -2.41 -8.42
C VAL A 245 -3.88 -2.24 -9.03
N TYR A 246 -4.15 -1.04 -9.51
CA TYR A 246 -5.34 -0.77 -10.28
C TYR A 246 -5.00 -1.06 -11.73
N ASP A 247 -5.49 -2.14 -12.30
CA ASP A 247 -5.40 -2.40 -13.74
C ASP A 247 -6.77 -2.35 -14.43
N GLU A 248 -6.83 -2.36 -15.76
CA GLU A 248 -8.11 -2.24 -16.49
C GLU A 248 -9.21 -3.24 -16.03
N TYR A 249 -8.83 -4.34 -15.36
CA TYR A 249 -9.75 -5.37 -14.84
C TYR A 249 -10.05 -5.26 -13.34
N TYR A 250 -9.23 -4.54 -12.54
CA TYR A 250 -9.32 -4.53 -11.07
C TYR A 250 -10.72 -4.21 -10.58
N ARG A 251 -11.38 -3.22 -11.19
CA ARG A 251 -12.68 -2.71 -10.74
C ARG A 251 -13.76 -3.79 -10.88
N GLY A 252 -13.80 -4.46 -12.03
CA GLY A 252 -14.71 -5.57 -12.27
C GLY A 252 -14.44 -6.75 -11.34
N ASN A 253 -13.16 -7.09 -11.13
CA ASN A 253 -12.77 -8.17 -10.23
C ASN A 253 -13.18 -7.90 -8.77
N VAL A 254 -12.95 -6.67 -8.28
CA VAL A 254 -13.38 -6.27 -6.93
C VAL A 254 -14.91 -6.31 -6.81
N GLU A 255 -15.64 -5.88 -7.83
CA GLU A 255 -17.11 -5.90 -7.82
C GLU A 255 -17.65 -7.33 -7.71
N VAL A 256 -17.15 -8.26 -8.53
CA VAL A 256 -17.52 -9.69 -8.48
C VAL A 256 -17.32 -10.27 -7.08
N ILE A 257 -16.18 -9.96 -6.45
CA ILE A 257 -15.88 -10.43 -5.10
C ILE A 257 -16.79 -9.77 -4.06
N ARG A 258 -17.00 -8.46 -4.16
CA ARG A 258 -17.83 -7.68 -3.24
C ARG A 258 -19.27 -8.17 -3.24
N GLU A 259 -19.90 -8.27 -4.42
CA GLU A 259 -21.28 -8.72 -4.57
C GLU A 259 -21.45 -10.14 -4.03
N TRP A 260 -20.50 -11.03 -4.35
CA TRP A 260 -20.54 -12.39 -3.87
C TRP A 260 -20.40 -12.49 -2.35
N LEU A 261 -19.45 -11.76 -1.74
CA LEU A 261 -19.31 -11.73 -0.28
C LEU A 261 -20.58 -11.21 0.40
N ALA A 262 -21.15 -10.12 -0.11
CA ALA A 262 -22.37 -9.52 0.44
C ALA A 262 -23.58 -10.47 0.38
N GLY A 263 -23.71 -11.26 -0.70
CA GLY A 263 -24.82 -12.21 -0.86
C GLY A 263 -24.61 -13.55 -0.15
N ALA A 264 -23.41 -14.13 -0.26
CA ALA A 264 -23.14 -15.50 0.18
C ALA A 264 -22.60 -15.60 1.62
N VAL A 265 -21.91 -14.56 2.09
CA VAL A 265 -21.29 -14.52 3.43
C VAL A 265 -21.40 -13.12 4.06
N PRO A 266 -22.61 -12.60 4.29
CA PRO A 266 -22.86 -11.20 4.68
C PRO A 266 -22.22 -10.79 6.03
N ASN A 267 -21.77 -11.75 6.84
CA ASN A 267 -21.08 -11.51 8.10
C ASN A 267 -19.54 -11.54 7.98
N VAL A 268 -19.00 -11.62 6.77
CA VAL A 268 -17.58 -11.48 6.45
C VAL A 268 -17.33 -10.09 5.86
N HIS A 269 -16.56 -9.27 6.58
CA HIS A 269 -16.40 -7.85 6.30
C HIS A 269 -14.96 -7.53 5.89
N PRO A 270 -14.67 -7.38 4.58
CA PRO A 270 -13.39 -6.87 4.12
C PRO A 270 -13.20 -5.40 4.52
N VAL A 271 -12.04 -5.06 5.12
CA VAL A 271 -11.72 -3.69 5.56
C VAL A 271 -10.28 -3.31 5.23
N GLY A 272 -10.01 -2.00 5.20
CA GLY A 272 -8.67 -1.45 5.02
C GLY A 272 -8.12 -1.59 3.61
N ARG A 273 -6.85 -1.20 3.45
CA ARG A 273 -6.14 -1.14 2.17
C ARG A 273 -6.23 -2.41 1.35
N ASN A 274 -5.74 -3.53 1.87
CA ASN A 274 -5.68 -4.77 1.11
C ASN A 274 -6.96 -5.61 1.21
N GLY A 275 -7.70 -5.51 2.32
CA GLY A 275 -8.99 -6.17 2.48
C GLY A 275 -10.04 -5.66 1.51
N MET A 276 -9.96 -4.40 1.09
CA MET A 276 -10.88 -3.82 0.09
C MET A 276 -10.21 -3.61 -1.27
N HIS A 277 -8.94 -3.99 -1.44
CA HIS A 277 -8.12 -3.69 -2.62
C HIS A 277 -8.15 -2.19 -2.98
N ARG A 278 -7.98 -1.31 -1.99
CA ARG A 278 -7.98 0.14 -2.14
C ARG A 278 -6.66 0.76 -1.74
N TYR A 279 -6.21 1.75 -2.50
CA TYR A 279 -5.07 2.58 -2.18
C TYR A 279 -5.40 3.53 -1.01
N ASN A 280 -5.52 2.98 0.20
CA ASN A 280 -5.89 3.74 1.39
C ASN A 280 -4.66 4.16 2.19
N ASN A 281 -4.74 5.36 2.77
CA ASN A 281 -3.89 5.78 3.89
C ASN A 281 -4.39 5.12 5.21
N GLN A 282 -3.67 5.35 6.31
CA GLN A 282 -3.97 4.73 7.60
C GLN A 282 -5.35 5.14 8.15
N ASP A 283 -5.67 6.42 8.08
CA ASP A 283 -6.94 7.02 8.52
C ASP A 283 -8.13 6.46 7.75
N HIS A 284 -8.05 6.37 6.42
CA HIS A 284 -9.09 5.74 5.60
C HIS A 284 -9.27 4.26 5.97
N SER A 285 -8.15 3.54 6.13
CA SER A 285 -8.19 2.12 6.51
C SER A 285 -8.83 1.92 7.89
N MET A 286 -8.54 2.79 8.85
CA MET A 286 -9.16 2.74 10.17
C MET A 286 -10.65 3.06 10.14
N MET A 287 -11.04 4.08 9.38
CA MET A 287 -12.44 4.46 9.22
C MET A 287 -13.28 3.28 8.71
N THR A 288 -12.78 2.51 7.72
CA THR A 288 -13.51 1.33 7.21
C THR A 288 -13.78 0.28 8.29
N ALA A 289 -12.81 0.03 9.18
CA ALA A 289 -12.97 -0.92 10.28
C ALA A 289 -13.90 -0.38 11.38
N MET A 290 -13.80 0.91 11.71
CA MET A 290 -14.66 1.56 12.71
C MET A 290 -16.13 1.53 12.29
N LEU A 291 -16.43 1.93 11.05
CA LEU A 291 -17.80 1.91 10.52
C LEU A 291 -18.36 0.48 10.45
N THR A 292 -17.51 -0.50 10.10
CA THR A 292 -17.91 -1.92 10.12
C THR A 292 -18.26 -2.37 11.54
N ALA A 293 -17.44 -2.03 12.54
CA ALA A 293 -17.70 -2.37 13.93
C ALA A 293 -18.97 -1.70 14.46
N GLU A 294 -19.23 -0.45 14.06
CA GLU A 294 -20.45 0.27 14.41
C GLU A 294 -21.71 -0.35 13.77
N ASN A 295 -21.64 -0.73 12.49
CA ASN A 295 -22.72 -1.46 11.81
C ASN A 295 -23.09 -2.75 12.56
N ILE A 296 -22.08 -3.50 13.02
CA ILE A 296 -22.29 -4.75 13.78
C ILE A 296 -22.86 -4.46 15.17
N ALA A 297 -22.28 -3.52 15.92
CA ALA A 297 -22.63 -3.28 17.31
C ALA A 297 -23.97 -2.56 17.49
N SER A 298 -24.30 -1.65 16.58
CA SER A 298 -25.43 -0.73 16.70
C SER A 298 -26.53 -0.97 15.66
N GLY A 299 -26.30 -1.84 14.67
CA GLY A 299 -27.24 -2.06 13.57
C GLY A 299 -27.34 -0.90 12.59
N THR A 300 -26.32 -0.02 12.55
CA THR A 300 -26.24 1.03 11.53
C THR A 300 -25.94 0.44 10.14
N THR A 301 -26.10 1.25 9.10
CA THR A 301 -26.00 0.81 7.70
C THR A 301 -25.02 1.68 6.91
N HIS A 302 -23.87 2.01 7.51
CA HIS A 302 -22.82 2.78 6.84
C HIS A 302 -22.33 2.03 5.60
N ASP A 303 -22.21 2.73 4.48
CA ASP A 303 -21.53 2.21 3.29
C ASP A 303 -20.01 2.33 3.47
N VAL A 304 -19.40 1.24 3.92
CA VAL A 304 -17.95 1.15 4.12
C VAL A 304 -17.19 1.29 2.79
N TRP A 305 -17.80 0.88 1.67
CA TRP A 305 -17.23 1.05 0.34
C TRP A 305 -17.38 2.47 -0.19
N ALA A 306 -18.06 3.39 0.49
CA ALA A 306 -18.04 4.81 0.13
C ALA A 306 -16.85 5.57 0.76
N VAL A 307 -16.15 4.96 1.74
CA VAL A 307 -14.96 5.58 2.36
C VAL A 307 -13.89 5.81 1.30
N ASN A 308 -13.41 7.05 1.20
CA ASN A 308 -12.47 7.52 0.17
C ASN A 308 -13.05 7.59 -1.26
N VAL A 309 -14.36 7.38 -1.46
CA VAL A 309 -15.02 7.46 -2.79
C VAL A 309 -15.66 8.83 -3.05
N GLU A 310 -16.14 9.56 -2.04
CA GLU A 310 -16.62 10.93 -2.27
C GLU A 310 -15.47 11.89 -2.63
N GLU A 311 -14.25 11.62 -2.15
CA GLU A 311 -13.02 12.26 -2.65
C GLU A 311 -12.67 11.82 -4.09
N GLU A 312 -13.11 10.63 -4.52
CA GLU A 312 -12.99 10.11 -5.91
C GLU A 312 -13.99 10.80 -6.86
N TYR A 313 -15.22 11.10 -6.40
CA TYR A 313 -16.31 11.70 -7.22
C TYR A 313 -16.35 13.22 -7.26
N HIS A 314 -15.90 13.93 -6.22
CA HIS A 314 -15.74 15.40 -6.27
C HIS A 314 -14.75 15.87 -7.35
N GLU A 315 -14.09 14.92 -8.01
CA GLU A 315 -13.22 15.11 -9.16
C GLU A 315 -13.88 14.93 -10.54
N GLU A 316 -15.13 14.45 -10.64
CA GLU A 316 -15.81 14.17 -11.93
C GLU A 316 -17.00 15.08 -12.27
N GLY A 317 -17.48 15.94 -11.38
CA GLY A 317 -18.66 16.78 -11.66
C GLY A 317 -18.63 18.13 -10.98
N SER A 318 -18.63 19.20 -11.78
CA SER A 318 -18.78 20.57 -11.30
C SER A 318 -20.15 20.80 -10.67
N GLU A 319 -20.21 20.97 -9.34
CA GLU A 319 -21.12 21.93 -8.69
C GLU A 319 -20.62 22.26 -7.27
N GLN A 320 -20.43 23.56 -7.03
CA GLN A 320 -19.85 24.10 -5.79
C GLN A 320 -20.80 23.98 -4.60
N LYS A 321 -20.28 23.47 -3.47
CA LYS A 321 -20.75 23.85 -2.13
C LYS A 321 -19.58 24.40 -1.31
N PRO A 322 -19.80 25.45 -0.47
CA PRO A 322 -18.75 26.04 0.32
C PRO A 322 -18.56 25.29 1.64
N GLY A 323 -17.34 24.80 1.88
CA GLY A 323 -16.89 24.26 3.16
C GLY A 323 -16.73 22.74 3.16
N GLY A 324 -15.51 22.27 2.93
CA GLY A 324 -15.14 20.86 3.01
C GLY A 324 -13.64 20.70 2.84
N THR A 325 -13.02 19.95 3.74
CA THR A 325 -11.57 19.66 3.83
C THR A 325 -11.02 19.05 2.55
N SER A 326 -9.83 19.50 2.13
CA SER A 326 -9.14 19.05 0.92
C SER A 326 -8.35 17.76 1.13
N GLY A 327 -8.68 16.73 0.34
CA GLY A 327 -7.98 15.44 0.26
C GLY A 327 -6.60 15.52 -0.40
N THR A 328 -5.84 14.42 -0.34
CA THR A 328 -4.36 14.41 -0.54
C THR A 328 -3.86 14.06 -1.95
N GLY A 329 -4.73 13.83 -2.95
CA GLY A 329 -4.34 13.54 -4.35
C GLY A 329 -3.52 12.26 -4.55
N ARG A 330 -3.78 11.23 -3.73
CA ARG A 330 -2.88 10.09 -3.55
C ARG A 330 -3.21 8.82 -4.33
N ASP A 331 -4.15 8.82 -5.26
CA ASP A 331 -4.58 7.56 -5.87
C ASP A 331 -3.52 6.86 -6.75
N ALA A 332 -3.67 5.54 -6.81
CA ALA A 332 -2.92 4.69 -7.72
C ALA A 332 -3.42 4.91 -9.17
N PRO A 333 -2.52 4.99 -10.16
CA PRO A 333 -2.88 4.92 -11.57
C PRO A 333 -3.58 3.62 -11.91
N ILE A 334 -4.50 3.70 -12.87
CA ILE A 334 -4.97 2.52 -13.60
C ILE A 334 -3.91 2.12 -14.64
N LEU A 335 -3.54 0.85 -14.64
CA LEU A 335 -2.44 0.25 -15.37
C LEU A 335 -2.99 -0.73 -16.43
N PRO A 336 -2.63 -0.65 -17.71
CA PRO A 336 -3.04 -1.67 -18.67
C PRO A 336 -2.35 -2.98 -18.34
N ARG A 337 -3.03 -4.08 -18.63
CA ARG A 337 -2.42 -5.38 -18.46
C ARG A 337 -1.52 -5.67 -19.67
N ARG A 338 -0.21 -5.81 -19.44
CA ARG A 338 0.65 -6.44 -20.45
C ARG A 338 0.15 -7.85 -20.73
N ARG A 339 -0.18 -8.15 -21.99
CA ARG A 339 -0.36 -9.54 -22.46
C ARG A 339 0.93 -10.27 -22.14
N THR A 340 0.88 -11.21 -21.22
CA THR A 340 1.94 -12.22 -21.08
C THR A 340 1.94 -13.01 -22.39
N GLU A 341 2.91 -12.76 -23.27
CA GLU A 341 3.18 -13.67 -24.39
C GLU A 341 3.51 -15.06 -23.82
N ASP A 342 2.92 -16.08 -24.44
CA ASP A 342 2.78 -17.42 -23.91
C ASP A 342 4.11 -18.10 -23.55
N ALA A 343 4.35 -18.31 -22.26
CA ALA A 343 5.24 -19.36 -21.76
C ALA A 343 4.56 -20.75 -21.74
N ARG A 344 3.74 -21.05 -22.77
CA ARG A 344 3.12 -22.37 -23.00
C ARG A 344 3.28 -22.79 -24.46
N SER A 345 4.51 -22.97 -24.90
CA SER A 345 4.82 -23.69 -26.14
C SER A 345 6.10 -24.50 -26.01
N ALA A 346 6.11 -25.44 -25.08
CA ALA A 346 7.13 -26.50 -25.03
C ALA A 346 6.56 -27.80 -24.44
N GLU A 347 5.43 -28.28 -24.97
CA GLU A 347 5.02 -29.68 -24.74
C GLU A 347 4.03 -30.10 -25.82
N ARG A 348 4.56 -30.51 -26.98
CA ARG A 348 3.91 -31.38 -27.97
C ARG A 348 4.93 -31.79 -29.03
N VAL A 349 5.79 -32.73 -28.67
CA VAL A 349 6.36 -33.68 -29.64
C VAL A 349 6.11 -35.07 -29.07
N GLY A 350 4.96 -35.63 -29.43
CA GLY A 350 4.70 -37.06 -29.33
C GLY A 350 5.33 -37.81 -30.51
N PRO A 351 5.47 -39.14 -30.41
CA PRO A 351 6.50 -39.91 -31.10
C PRO A 351 6.13 -40.22 -32.55
N ALA A 352 7.14 -40.33 -33.41
CA ALA A 352 7.05 -40.99 -34.70
C ALA A 352 8.06 -42.15 -34.75
N GLN A 353 7.61 -43.22 -35.40
CA GLN A 353 8.21 -44.55 -35.58
C GLN A 353 9.64 -44.54 -36.13
#